data_AF-A0A7C4Y9X2-F1
#
_entry.id   AF-A0A7C4Y9X2-F1
#
_cell.length_a   1.000
_cell.length_b   1.000
_cell.length_c   1.000
_cell.angle_alpha   90.00
_cell.angle_beta   90.00
_cell.angle_gamma   90.00
#
_symmetry.space_group_name_H-M   'P 1'
#
loop_
_entity.id
_entity.type
_entity.pdbx_description
1 polymer ?
#
loop_
_entity_poly.entity_id
_entity_poly.type
_entity_poly.pdbx_seq_one_letter_code
_entity_poly.pdbx_strand_id
1 'polypeptide(L)'
;MDARHDRRKAVRNHPSQSGITTEDLQRFYDEAKDSWTGCDWTTSFGRSGLDLNGCTAARARRKAKSCTNSDDAADWQRAADWLGKVESQAKESQERASMALEAAIVGNWQTAVQHAQAAWASEFATGRMLWRGYPMTWQRFFFAIQAAAEVGQRSPMNVAVGNGS
;
A
#
# COMPACT_ATOMS: atom_id res chain seq x y z
N MET A 1 -60.35 8.98 11.56
CA MET A 1 -59.25 9.96 11.53
C MET A 1 -58.33 9.61 12.68
N ASP A 2 -57.42 8.66 12.46
CA ASP A 2 -56.03 8.94 12.01
C ASP A 2 -55.22 9.51 13.18
N ALA A 3 -54.07 9.00 13.58
CA ALA A 3 -53.18 8.04 12.97
C ALA A 3 -52.05 7.74 13.99
N ARG A 4 -51.56 6.49 13.93
CA ARG A 4 -50.15 6.09 14.11
C ARG A 4 -49.59 6.17 15.54
N HIS A 5 -49.45 5.04 16.22
CA HIS A 5 -48.35 4.07 16.07
C HIS A 5 -46.95 4.69 16.07
N ASP A 6 -46.10 4.07 16.88
CA ASP A 6 -44.64 4.10 16.82
C ASP A 6 -43.91 5.41 17.16
N ARG A 7 -43.54 5.51 18.44
CA ARG A 7 -42.28 6.16 18.84
C ARG A 7 -41.36 5.20 19.58
N ARG A 8 -41.39 3.92 19.19
CA ARG A 8 -40.33 2.96 19.49
C ARG A 8 -39.17 3.21 18.52
N LYS A 9 -37.96 3.20 19.07
CA LYS A 9 -36.66 3.04 18.40
C LYS A 9 -36.19 4.22 17.53
N ALA A 10 -35.64 5.22 18.19
CA ALA A 10 -34.41 5.85 17.70
C ALA A 10 -33.30 5.59 18.73
N VAL A 11 -33.04 4.31 19.00
CA VAL A 11 -31.72 3.91 19.50
C VAL A 11 -30.78 4.27 18.36
N ARG A 12 -30.06 5.38 18.55
CA ARG A 12 -28.89 5.71 17.74
C ARG A 12 -28.05 4.44 17.67
N ASN A 13 -27.97 3.84 16.47
CA ASN A 13 -26.95 2.87 16.14
C ASN A 13 -25.61 3.54 16.45
N HIS A 14 -25.08 3.27 17.64
CA HIS A 14 -23.67 3.39 17.92
C HIS A 14 -22.98 2.42 16.95
N PRO A 15 -22.07 2.87 16.08
CA PRO A 15 -21.13 1.96 15.45
C PRO A 15 -20.11 1.55 16.53
N SER A 16 -20.51 0.67 17.44
CA SER A 16 -19.63 0.04 18.42
C SER A 16 -19.26 -1.38 18.00
N GLN A 17 -18.89 -1.54 16.74
CA GLN A 17 -18.04 -2.64 16.28
C GLN A 17 -16.81 -2.01 15.63
N SER A 18 -15.81 -1.74 16.45
CA SER A 18 -14.52 -1.16 16.06
C SER A 18 -13.68 -2.20 15.30
N GLY A 19 -14.12 -2.59 14.11
CA GLY A 19 -13.37 -3.42 13.17
C GLY A 19 -12.96 -2.59 11.95
N ILE A 20 -11.78 -2.86 11.40
CA ILE A 20 -11.34 -2.31 10.10
C ILE A 20 -12.38 -2.72 9.05
N THR A 21 -13.01 -1.76 8.38
CA THR A 21 -13.99 -2.06 7.32
C THR A 21 -13.35 -2.09 5.93
N THR A 22 -14.07 -2.58 4.93
CA THR A 22 -13.65 -2.50 3.52
C THR A 22 -13.42 -1.06 3.05
N GLU A 23 -14.18 -0.09 3.56
CA GLU A 23 -13.97 1.33 3.28
C GLU A 23 -12.67 1.84 3.90
N ASP A 24 -12.31 1.38 5.10
CA ASP A 24 -11.00 1.71 5.69
C ASP A 24 -9.85 1.13 4.86
N LEU A 25 -10.00 -0.11 4.37
CA LEU A 25 -9.01 -0.75 3.49
C LEU A 25 -8.84 0.03 2.18
N GLN A 26 -9.95 0.43 1.55
CA GLN A 26 -9.95 1.26 0.35
C GLN A 26 -9.26 2.60 0.60
N ARG A 27 -9.55 3.26 1.73
CA ARG A 27 -8.89 4.52 2.10
C ARG A 27 -7.39 4.35 2.25
N PHE A 28 -6.93 3.30 2.94
CA PHE A 28 -5.49 3.04 3.09
C PHE A 28 -4.82 2.70 1.76
N TYR A 29 -5.50 1.97 0.88
CA TYR A 29 -5.02 1.75 -0.49
C TYR A 29 -4.91 3.07 -1.26
N ASP A 30 -5.92 3.95 -1.17
CA ASP A 30 -5.94 5.24 -1.87
C ASP A 30 -4.91 6.24 -1.34
N GLU A 31 -4.58 6.19 -0.04
CA GLU A 31 -3.49 6.97 0.54
C GLU A 31 -2.10 6.49 0.06
N ALA A 32 -1.97 5.18 -0.19
CA ALA A 32 -0.70 4.55 -0.55
C ALA A 32 -0.43 4.55 -2.06
N LYS A 33 -1.46 4.36 -2.88
CA LYS A 33 -1.35 4.35 -4.35
C LYS A 33 -0.72 5.66 -4.82
N ASP A 34 0.13 5.57 -5.85
CA ASP A 34 0.83 6.71 -6.45
C ASP A 34 1.76 7.51 -5.50
N SER A 35 1.78 7.24 -4.20
CA SER A 35 2.65 7.92 -3.23
C SER A 35 4.13 7.54 -3.39
N TRP A 36 4.39 6.37 -3.97
CA TRP A 36 5.73 5.91 -4.29
C TRP A 36 5.93 5.94 -5.81
N THR A 37 6.62 6.99 -6.28
CA THR A 37 7.03 7.15 -7.68
C THR A 37 8.44 7.70 -7.73
N GLY A 38 9.33 7.05 -8.48
CA GLY A 38 10.74 7.44 -8.54
C GLY A 38 11.46 7.32 -7.19
N CYS A 39 12.37 8.25 -6.91
CA CYS A 39 13.11 8.33 -5.65
C CYS A 39 12.61 9.53 -4.83
N ASP A 40 12.02 9.26 -3.67
CA ASP A 40 11.52 10.28 -2.73
C ASP A 40 12.42 10.46 -1.49
N TRP A 41 13.63 9.90 -1.54
CA TRP A 41 14.65 10.03 -0.50
C TRP A 41 15.94 10.63 -1.06
N THR A 42 16.72 11.23 -0.17
CA THR A 42 18.07 11.71 -0.50
C THR A 42 18.98 10.53 -0.80
N THR A 43 19.73 10.62 -1.89
CA THR A 43 20.72 9.60 -2.26
C THR A 43 22.10 10.21 -2.50
N SER A 44 23.12 9.36 -2.48
CA SER A 44 24.45 9.66 -3.00
C SER A 44 24.76 8.59 -4.05
N PHE A 45 24.30 8.81 -5.28
CA PHE A 45 24.38 7.84 -6.36
C PHE A 45 25.58 8.09 -7.28
N GLY A 46 26.31 7.03 -7.63
CA GLY A 46 27.46 7.12 -8.53
C GLY A 46 28.70 7.72 -7.87
N ARG A 47 29.70 8.07 -8.68
CA ARG A 47 30.96 8.68 -8.21
C ARG A 47 30.79 10.17 -7.93
N SER A 48 29.91 10.83 -8.68
CA SER A 48 29.58 12.24 -8.51
C SER A 48 28.63 12.50 -7.32
N GLY A 49 28.19 11.45 -6.60
CA GLY A 49 27.36 11.59 -5.40
C GLY A 49 26.00 12.23 -5.69
N LEU A 50 25.34 11.83 -6.79
CA LEU A 50 24.10 12.43 -7.24
C LEU A 50 22.98 12.25 -6.22
N ASP A 51 22.32 13.35 -5.87
CA ASP A 51 21.03 13.32 -5.16
C ASP A 51 19.89 13.11 -6.17
N LEU A 52 19.20 11.99 -6.01
CA LEU A 52 18.08 11.57 -6.84
C LEU A 52 16.72 11.88 -6.21
N ASN A 53 16.68 12.59 -5.07
CA ASN A 53 15.41 12.98 -4.45
C ASN A 53 14.53 13.80 -5.43
N GLY A 54 13.28 13.38 -5.59
CA GLY A 54 12.31 13.95 -6.53
C GLY A 54 12.68 13.71 -8.00
N CYS A 55 13.54 12.73 -8.28
CA CYS A 55 13.95 12.38 -9.63
C CYS A 55 13.25 11.10 -10.11
N THR A 56 12.81 11.12 -11.36
CA THR A 56 12.27 9.97 -12.09
C THR A 56 13.30 9.44 -13.08
N ALA A 57 13.14 8.19 -13.53
CA ALA A 57 13.99 7.60 -14.55
C ALA A 57 14.02 8.47 -15.81
N ALA A 58 12.87 8.97 -16.25
CA ALA A 58 12.76 9.86 -17.40
C ALA A 58 13.52 11.18 -17.21
N ARG A 59 13.48 11.78 -16.01
CA ARG A 59 14.23 13.01 -15.70
C ARG A 59 15.73 12.75 -15.69
N ALA A 60 16.17 11.64 -15.10
CA ALA A 60 17.58 11.23 -15.11
C ALA A 60 18.11 10.98 -16.53
N ARG A 61 17.33 10.31 -17.40
CA ARG A 61 17.69 10.13 -18.83
C ARG A 61 17.88 11.47 -19.55
N ARG A 62 17.01 12.45 -19.28
CA ARG A 62 17.16 13.80 -19.86
C ARG A 62 18.43 14.47 -19.37
N LYS A 63 18.75 14.37 -18.07
CA LYS A 63 19.99 14.91 -17.51
C LYS A 63 21.23 14.27 -18.14
N ALA A 64 21.25 12.95 -18.29
CA ALA A 64 22.35 12.23 -18.95
C ALA A 64 22.64 12.77 -20.36
N LYS A 65 21.58 13.05 -21.15
CA LYS A 65 21.71 13.61 -22.51
C LYS A 65 22.19 15.07 -22.55
N SER A 66 21.91 15.84 -21.50
CA SER A 66 22.34 17.25 -21.41
C SER A 66 23.75 17.43 -20.83
N CYS A 67 24.34 16.40 -20.25
CA CYS A 67 25.68 16.48 -19.68
C CYS A 67 26.74 16.57 -20.76
N THR A 68 27.61 17.58 -20.66
CA THR A 68 28.78 17.74 -21.53
C THR A 68 29.96 16.89 -21.06
N ASN A 69 30.05 16.62 -19.75
CA ASN A 69 31.03 15.72 -19.16
C ASN A 69 30.57 14.26 -19.29
N SER A 70 31.44 13.41 -19.84
CA SER A 70 31.16 11.98 -20.06
C SER A 70 30.93 11.21 -18.76
N ASP A 71 31.65 11.56 -17.69
CA ASP A 71 31.55 10.85 -16.41
C ASP A 71 30.21 11.15 -15.73
N ASP A 72 29.79 12.41 -15.72
CA ASP A 72 28.49 12.81 -15.19
C ASP A 72 27.34 12.25 -16.04
N ALA A 73 27.49 12.23 -17.37
CA ALA A 73 26.52 11.60 -18.26
C ALA A 73 26.35 10.10 -17.94
N ALA A 74 27.45 9.39 -17.68
CA ALA A 74 27.44 7.98 -17.30
C ALA A 74 26.79 7.76 -15.93
N ASP A 75 27.05 8.63 -14.95
CA ASP A 75 26.40 8.57 -13.63
C ASP A 75 24.89 8.81 -13.73
N TRP A 76 24.45 9.80 -14.50
CA TRP A 76 23.02 10.05 -14.75
C TRP A 76 22.34 8.91 -15.50
N GLN A 77 23.04 8.26 -16.45
CA GLN A 77 22.51 7.11 -17.16
C GLN A 77 22.31 5.91 -16.23
N ARG A 78 23.30 5.61 -15.37
CA ARG A 78 23.18 4.57 -14.34
C ARG A 78 22.07 4.88 -13.34
N ALA A 79 21.93 6.15 -12.94
CA ALA A 79 20.86 6.61 -12.07
C ALA A 79 19.48 6.40 -12.72
N ALA A 80 19.36 6.69 -14.01
CA ALA A 80 18.13 6.46 -14.76
C ALA A 80 17.74 4.98 -14.82
N ASP A 81 18.70 4.08 -15.02
CA ASP A 81 18.42 2.65 -15.08
C ASP A 81 18.07 2.08 -13.71
N TRP A 82 18.71 2.57 -12.64
CA TRP A 82 18.33 2.24 -11.27
C TRP A 82 16.93 2.77 -10.92
N LEU A 83 16.63 4.04 -11.21
CA LEU A 83 15.30 4.64 -11.00
C LEU A 83 14.22 3.89 -11.78
N GLY A 84 14.51 3.41 -12.99
CA GLY A 84 13.57 2.60 -13.76
C GLY A 84 13.20 1.29 -13.06
N LYS A 85 14.15 0.65 -12.36
CA LYS A 85 13.88 -0.52 -11.51
C LYS A 85 13.03 -0.15 -10.30
N VAL A 86 13.31 0.99 -9.66
CA VAL A 86 12.53 1.51 -8.52
C VAL A 86 11.07 1.77 -8.93
N GLU A 87 10.86 2.47 -10.03
CA GLU A 87 9.53 2.77 -10.57
C GLU A 87 8.77 1.49 -10.97
N SER A 88 9.47 0.51 -11.54
CA SER A 88 8.87 -0.80 -11.86
C SER A 88 8.43 -1.55 -10.59
N GLN A 89 9.24 -1.55 -9.53
CA GLN A 89 8.88 -2.18 -8.26
C GLN A 89 7.72 -1.46 -7.56
N ALA A 90 7.69 -0.12 -7.64
CA ALA A 90 6.57 0.66 -7.13
C ALA A 90 5.25 0.26 -7.80
N LYS A 91 5.27 0.14 -9.13
CA LYS A 91 4.12 -0.34 -9.91
C LYS A 91 3.68 -1.75 -9.51
N GLU A 92 4.62 -2.70 -9.43
CA GLU A 92 4.32 -4.07 -9.02
C GLU A 92 3.71 -4.11 -7.61
N SER A 93 4.22 -3.29 -6.69
CA SER A 93 3.70 -3.21 -5.32
C SER A 93 2.25 -2.72 -5.28
N GLN A 94 1.93 -1.72 -6.10
CA GLN A 94 0.57 -1.22 -6.25
C GLN A 94 -0.37 -2.27 -6.85
N GLU A 95 0.09 -3.02 -7.85
CA GLU A 95 -0.68 -4.14 -8.42
C GLU A 95 -0.97 -5.20 -7.34
N ARG A 96 0.04 -5.58 -6.55
CA ARG A 96 -0.14 -6.50 -5.41
C ARG A 96 -1.13 -5.95 -4.38
N ALA A 97 -1.06 -4.66 -4.05
CA ALA A 97 -2.00 -4.05 -3.11
C ALA A 97 -3.45 -4.05 -3.65
N SER A 98 -3.63 -3.82 -4.95
CA SER A 98 -4.95 -3.92 -5.61
C SER A 98 -5.52 -5.34 -5.48
N MET A 99 -4.70 -6.36 -5.79
CA MET A 99 -5.10 -7.77 -5.64
C MET A 99 -5.46 -8.12 -4.19
N ALA A 100 -4.75 -7.54 -3.21
CA ALA A 100 -5.06 -7.74 -1.80
C ALA A 100 -6.43 -7.15 -1.43
N LEU A 101 -6.73 -5.95 -1.92
CA LEU A 101 -8.00 -5.28 -1.68
C LEU A 101 -9.17 -6.05 -2.31
N GLU A 102 -9.01 -6.48 -3.57
CA GLU A 102 -10.00 -7.31 -4.25
C GLU A 102 -10.27 -8.61 -3.50
N ALA A 103 -9.21 -9.30 -3.06
CA ALA A 103 -9.32 -10.52 -2.26
C ALA A 103 -10.03 -10.28 -0.91
N ALA A 104 -9.75 -9.14 -0.25
CA ALA A 104 -10.41 -8.77 0.99
C ALA A 104 -11.92 -8.49 0.79
N ILE A 105 -12.30 -7.80 -0.29
CA ILE A 105 -13.70 -7.50 -0.63
C ILE A 105 -14.52 -8.78 -0.80
N VAL A 106 -13.95 -9.81 -1.43
CA VAL A 106 -14.62 -11.11 -1.60
C VAL A 106 -14.46 -12.05 -0.40
N GLY A 107 -13.86 -11.58 0.71
CA GLY A 107 -13.68 -12.33 1.95
C GLY A 107 -12.57 -13.39 1.92
N ASN A 108 -11.73 -13.42 0.88
CA ASN A 108 -10.58 -14.31 0.81
C ASN A 108 -9.39 -13.71 1.55
N TRP A 109 -9.46 -13.73 2.88
CA TRP A 109 -8.50 -13.10 3.77
C TRP A 109 -7.08 -13.67 3.68
N GLN A 110 -6.94 -14.97 3.38
CA GLN A 110 -5.62 -15.59 3.22
C GLN A 110 -4.88 -15.01 2.01
N THR A 111 -5.56 -14.95 0.85
CA THR A 111 -4.99 -14.35 -0.37
C THR A 111 -4.77 -12.85 -0.20
N ALA A 112 -5.67 -12.15 0.51
CA ALA A 112 -5.51 -10.73 0.81
C ALA A 112 -4.21 -10.45 1.59
N VAL A 113 -3.96 -11.21 2.67
CA VAL A 113 -2.75 -11.06 3.49
C VAL A 113 -1.49 -11.36 2.67
N GLN A 114 -1.49 -12.41 1.85
CA GLN A 114 -0.35 -12.77 0.99
C GLN A 114 0.00 -11.65 0.02
N HIS A 115 -0.99 -11.08 -0.67
CA HIS A 115 -0.78 -9.99 -1.61
C HIS A 115 -0.36 -8.70 -0.91
N ALA A 116 -0.95 -8.36 0.24
CA ALA A 116 -0.57 -7.17 1.00
C ALA A 116 0.85 -7.27 1.56
N GLN A 117 1.26 -8.46 2.02
CA GLN A 117 2.64 -8.71 2.44
C GLN A 117 3.61 -8.57 1.27
N ALA A 118 3.27 -9.08 0.08
CA ALA A 118 4.10 -8.93 -1.11
C ALA A 118 4.26 -7.45 -1.52
N ALA A 119 3.18 -6.66 -1.46
CA ALA A 119 3.23 -5.22 -1.73
C ALA A 119 4.20 -4.51 -0.77
N TRP A 120 4.13 -4.83 0.53
CA TRP A 120 5.02 -4.23 1.53
C TRP A 120 6.47 -4.71 1.39
N ALA A 121 6.70 -5.99 1.08
CA ALA A 121 8.04 -6.56 0.94
C ALA A 121 8.84 -5.92 -0.21
N SER A 122 8.17 -5.54 -1.30
CA SER A 122 8.79 -4.90 -2.45
C SER A 122 9.44 -3.53 -2.14
N GLU A 123 9.00 -2.85 -1.08
CA GLU A 123 9.62 -1.58 -0.66
C GLU A 123 11.08 -1.77 -0.21
N PHE A 124 11.40 -2.93 0.38
CA PHE A 124 12.73 -3.24 0.87
C PHE A 124 13.72 -3.57 -0.26
N ALA A 125 13.22 -4.05 -1.41
CA ALA A 125 14.05 -4.45 -2.55
C ALA A 125 14.64 -3.27 -3.34
N THR A 126 14.21 -2.04 -3.06
CA THR A 126 14.71 -0.82 -3.72
C THR A 126 15.82 -0.09 -2.98
N GLY A 127 16.22 -0.58 -1.80
CA GLY A 127 17.22 0.10 -0.97
C GLY A 127 16.71 1.39 -0.31
N ARG A 128 15.38 1.58 -0.27
CA ARG A 128 14.68 2.61 0.53
C ARG A 128 14.85 2.29 2.03
N MET A 129 16.08 2.37 2.54
CA MET A 129 16.41 2.05 3.93
C MET A 129 16.40 3.31 4.81
N LEU A 130 15.41 3.35 5.70
CA LEU A 130 15.45 3.64 7.14
C LEU A 130 16.08 4.94 7.69
N TRP A 131 16.74 5.78 6.89
CA TRP A 131 17.47 6.95 7.41
C TRP A 131 16.56 8.08 7.96
N ARG A 132 15.24 8.01 7.68
CA ARG A 132 14.21 8.88 8.29
C ARG A 132 12.92 8.18 8.72
N GLY A 133 12.88 6.84 8.69
CA GLY A 133 11.69 6.05 9.02
C GLY A 133 11.55 4.79 8.18
N TYR A 134 10.75 3.83 8.67
CA TYR A 134 10.35 2.65 7.91
C TYR A 134 9.64 3.05 6.61
N PRO A 135 9.78 2.27 5.51
CA PRO A 135 8.97 2.53 4.34
C PRO A 135 7.51 2.25 4.72
N MET A 136 6.71 3.31 4.64
CA MET A 136 5.35 3.40 5.22
C MET A 136 4.26 3.26 4.17
N THR A 137 4.61 3.17 2.88
CA THR A 137 3.63 3.31 1.80
C THR A 137 2.57 2.21 1.91
N TRP A 138 2.97 0.95 1.95
CA TRP A 138 2.06 -0.20 2.07
C TRP A 138 1.93 -0.75 3.49
N GLN A 139 2.75 -0.31 4.45
CA GLN A 139 2.74 -0.85 5.82
C GLN A 139 1.37 -0.70 6.51
N ARG A 140 0.77 0.50 6.44
CA ARG A 140 -0.55 0.75 7.06
C ARG A 140 -1.64 -0.10 6.42
N PHE A 141 -1.60 -0.24 5.10
CA PHE A 141 -2.53 -1.08 4.35
C PHE A 141 -2.37 -2.56 4.73
N PHE A 142 -1.13 -3.07 4.81
CA PHE A 142 -0.85 -4.43 5.24
C PHE A 142 -1.38 -4.74 6.64
N PHE A 143 -1.10 -3.89 7.63
CA PHE A 143 -1.59 -4.10 9.00
C PHE A 143 -3.12 -4.03 9.09
N ALA A 144 -3.77 -3.17 8.29
CA ALA A 144 -5.21 -3.11 8.22
C ALA A 144 -5.82 -4.41 7.66
N ILE A 145 -5.24 -4.97 6.59
CA ILE A 145 -5.64 -6.27 6.02
C ILE A 145 -5.44 -7.39 7.05
N GLN A 146 -4.32 -7.40 7.77
CA GLN A 146 -4.04 -8.41 8.79
C GLN A 146 -5.05 -8.35 9.94
N ALA A 147 -5.33 -7.16 10.46
CA ALA A 147 -6.33 -6.96 11.51
C ALA A 147 -7.75 -7.36 11.06
N ALA A 148 -8.13 -7.02 9.82
CA ALA A 148 -9.41 -7.45 9.25
C ALA A 148 -9.50 -8.98 9.08
N ALA A 149 -8.41 -9.62 8.66
CA ALA A 149 -8.32 -11.07 8.50
C ALA A 149 -8.51 -11.82 9.84
N GLU A 150 -7.94 -11.31 10.94
CA GLU A 150 -8.11 -11.90 12.28
C GLU A 150 -9.57 -11.86 12.76
N VAL A 151 -10.31 -10.80 12.42
CA VAL A 151 -11.75 -10.69 12.72
C VAL A 151 -12.58 -11.59 11.79
N GLY A 152 -12.24 -11.63 10.50
CA GLY A 152 -12.89 -12.48 9.51
C GLY A 152 -12.74 -13.97 9.81
N GLN A 153 -11.54 -14.40 10.26
CA GLN A 153 -11.25 -15.78 10.66
C GLN A 153 -11.90 -16.19 11.98
N ARG A 154 -12.29 -15.24 12.84
CA ARG A 154 -13.07 -15.50 14.06
C ARG A 154 -14.57 -15.66 13.79
N SER A 155 -15.05 -15.27 12.61
CA SER A 155 -16.48 -15.34 12.24
C SER A 155 -17.01 -16.67 11.66
N PRO A 156 -16.30 -17.81 11.55
CA PRO A 156 -16.90 -19.07 11.09
C PRO A 156 -17.49 -19.97 12.20
N MET A 157 -17.60 -19.54 13.46
CA MET A 157 -18.23 -20.34 14.53
C MET A 157 -19.40 -19.63 15.22
N ASN A 158 -20.56 -19.63 14.58
CA ASN A 158 -21.83 -19.66 15.30
C ASN A 158 -22.90 -20.44 14.53
N VAL A 159 -22.55 -21.66 14.09
CA VAL A 159 -23.54 -22.67 13.70
C VAL A 159 -23.09 -24.02 14.25
N ALA A 160 -23.15 -24.16 15.57
CA ALA A 160 -23.22 -25.44 16.26
C ALA A 160 -24.43 -25.35 17.21
N VAL A 161 -25.56 -25.92 16.80
CA VAL A 161 -26.05 -27.23 17.29
C VAL A 161 -26.63 -27.12 18.71
N GLY A 162 -27.96 -27.27 18.77
CA GLY A 162 -28.76 -27.45 19.98
C GLY A 162 -30.15 -26.82 19.80
N ASN A 163 -31.28 -27.52 19.83
CA ASN A 163 -31.56 -28.87 20.31
C ASN A 163 -32.70 -29.47 19.48
N GLY A 164 -32.56 -30.75 19.17
CA GLY A 164 -33.71 -31.62 19.03
C GLY A 164 -34.33 -31.85 20.41
N SER A 165 -35.67 -31.87 20.44
CA SER A 165 -36.51 -32.96 20.95
C SER A 165 -37.97 -32.58 20.75
#